data_AF-A0A2I0WKM9-F1
#
_entry.id   AF-A0A2I0WKM9-F1
#
_cell.length_a   1.000
_cell.length_b   1.000
_cell.length_c   1.000
_cell.angle_alpha   90.00
_cell.angle_beta   90.00
_cell.angle_gamma   90.00
#
_symmetry.space_group_name_H-M   'P 1'
#
loop_
_entity.id
_entity.type
_entity.pdbx_description
1 polymer ?
#
loop_
_entity_poly.entity_id
_entity_poly.type
_entity_poly.pdbx_seq_one_letter_code
_entity_poly.pdbx_strand_id
1 'polypeptide(L)'
;MNTVYVFNCEWFDPVKNIGTRVHPIYGIIEVKRGRRYAKFDPFIIASQATQAYYANYPSRIRGKQDWLVVMKKKPRGVIEKTSTIPSAHQEEFMSKLKNLPINVDDQIIINESEL
;
A
#
# COMPACT_ATOMS: atom_id res chain seq x y z
N MET A 1 -12.72 -15.01 -16.64
CA MET A 1 -12.80 -15.85 -15.42
C MET A 1 -12.68 -14.94 -14.22
N ASN A 2 -13.63 -14.99 -13.28
CA ASN A 2 -13.53 -14.22 -12.04
C ASN A 2 -12.73 -15.03 -11.00
N THR A 3 -11.65 -14.45 -10.50
CA THR A 3 -10.85 -15.05 -9.41
C THR A 3 -11.27 -14.42 -8.08
N VAL A 4 -11.56 -15.25 -7.08
CA VAL A 4 -11.90 -14.81 -5.72
C VAL A 4 -10.79 -15.24 -4.77
N TYR A 5 -10.31 -14.30 -3.95
CA TYR A 5 -9.30 -14.56 -2.93
C TYR A 5 -9.95 -14.55 -1.54
N VAL A 6 -9.53 -15.50 -0.70
CA VAL A 6 -10.04 -15.71 0.66
C VAL A 6 -8.87 -15.83 1.62
N PHE A 7 -8.99 -15.23 2.80
CA PHE A 7 -8.02 -15.39 3.89
C PHE A 7 -8.54 -16.39 4.91
N ASN A 8 -7.68 -17.32 5.35
CA ASN A 8 -7.90 -18.09 6.57
C ASN A 8 -7.54 -17.22 7.77
N CYS A 9 -8.52 -16.97 8.63
CA CYS A 9 -8.47 -15.97 9.68
C CYS A 9 -8.54 -16.61 11.06
N GLU A 10 -7.73 -16.08 11.97
CA GLU A 10 -7.90 -16.26 13.39
C GLU A 10 -8.40 -14.95 14.01
N TRP A 11 -9.61 -14.97 14.56
CA TRP A 11 -10.27 -13.75 15.02
C TRP A 11 -10.01 -13.47 16.50
N PHE A 12 -9.91 -12.19 16.83
CA PHE A 12 -10.05 -11.72 18.21
C PHE A 12 -11.49 -11.92 18.69
N ASP A 13 -11.66 -12.12 19.99
CA ASP A 13 -12.98 -12.24 20.60
C ASP A 13 -13.76 -10.91 20.48
N PRO A 14 -14.91 -10.89 19.77
CA PRO A 14 -15.67 -9.67 19.54
C PRO A 14 -16.51 -9.26 20.76
N VAL A 15 -16.56 -10.07 21.82
CA VAL A 15 -17.40 -9.77 22.99
C VAL A 15 -16.92 -8.50 23.68
N LYS A 16 -17.85 -7.54 23.79
CA LYS A 16 -17.60 -6.21 24.35
C LYS A 16 -17.07 -6.32 25.78
N ASN A 17 -16.00 -5.59 26.07
CA ASN A 17 -15.28 -5.55 27.34
C ASN A 17 -14.64 -6.88 27.79
N ILE A 18 -14.72 -7.94 26.98
CA ILE A 18 -14.05 -9.22 27.24
C ILE A 18 -12.86 -9.39 26.28
N GLY A 19 -13.15 -9.36 24.99
CA GLY A 19 -12.16 -9.50 23.92
C GLY A 19 -11.92 -8.22 23.13
N THR A 20 -12.94 -7.37 23.01
CA THR A 20 -12.88 -6.09 22.29
C THR A 20 -13.48 -4.97 23.13
N ARG A 21 -12.86 -3.79 23.12
CA ARG A 21 -13.44 -2.60 23.78
C ARG A 21 -13.20 -1.34 22.96
N VAL A 22 -14.01 -0.32 23.24
CA VAL A 22 -13.91 1.00 22.61
C VAL A 22 -13.82 2.05 23.70
N HIS A 23 -12.80 2.90 23.63
CA HIS A 23 -12.65 4.02 24.56
C HIS A 23 -13.81 4.99 24.38
N PRO A 24 -14.61 5.29 25.43
CA PRO A 24 -15.87 6.01 25.30
C PRO A 24 -15.70 7.43 24.75
N ILE A 25 -14.61 8.11 25.11
CA ILE A 25 -14.37 9.51 24.73
C ILE A 25 -13.68 9.64 23.36
N TYR A 26 -12.76 8.72 23.04
CA TYR A 26 -11.84 8.88 21.90
C TYR A 26 -12.13 7.91 20.75
N GLY A 27 -13.08 6.98 20.93
CA GLY A 27 -13.40 5.95 19.94
C GLY A 27 -12.26 4.98 19.65
N ILE A 28 -11.22 4.92 20.49
CA ILE A 28 -10.07 4.03 20.31
C ILE A 28 -10.54 2.59 20.48
N ILE A 29 -10.36 1.78 19.44
CA ILE A 29 -10.69 0.36 19.47
C ILE A 29 -9.49 -0.41 20.01
N GLU A 30 -9.73 -1.32 20.94
CA GLU A 30 -8.72 -2.20 21.51
C GLU A 30 -9.18 -3.65 21.46
N VAL A 31 -8.24 -4.57 21.24
CA VAL A 31 -8.46 -6.02 21.29
C VAL A 31 -7.54 -6.66 22.33
N LYS A 32 -8.03 -7.71 22.99
CA LYS A 32 -7.27 -8.42 24.03
C LYS A 32 -6.37 -9.46 23.39
N ARG A 33 -5.06 -9.36 23.60
CA ARG A 33 -4.01 -10.15 22.92
C ARG A 33 -4.25 -11.66 22.99
N GLY A 34 -4.63 -12.16 24.16
CA GLY A 34 -4.81 -13.59 24.43
C GLY A 34 -6.24 -14.11 24.26
N ARG A 35 -7.19 -13.30 23.78
CA ARG A 35 -8.58 -13.74 23.58
C ARG A 35 -8.87 -13.92 22.09
N ARG A 36 -9.37 -15.11 21.76
CA ARG A 36 -9.73 -15.52 20.41
C ARG A 36 -11.20 -15.89 20.34
N TYR A 37 -11.81 -15.69 19.17
CA TYR A 37 -13.19 -16.06 18.91
C TYR A 37 -13.31 -17.59 18.85
N ALA A 38 -14.17 -18.16 19.68
CA ALA A 38 -14.26 -19.62 19.83
C ALA A 38 -15.12 -20.32 18.78
N LYS A 39 -15.98 -19.57 18.06
CA LYS A 39 -16.87 -20.16 17.05
C LYS A 39 -16.12 -20.36 15.73
N PHE A 40 -16.54 -21.38 14.98
CA PHE A 40 -15.98 -21.67 13.67
C PHE A 40 -16.46 -20.64 12.64
N ASP A 41 -15.60 -19.68 12.33
CA ASP A 41 -15.77 -18.69 11.27
C ASP A 41 -14.40 -18.42 10.61
N PRO A 42 -13.84 -19.37 9.85
CA PRO A 42 -12.43 -19.34 9.49
C PRO A 42 -12.07 -18.41 8.32
N PHE A 43 -13.02 -17.82 7.60
CA PHE A 43 -12.71 -17.19 6.31
C PHE A 43 -13.31 -15.79 6.15
N ILE A 44 -12.57 -14.91 5.47
CA ILE A 44 -13.10 -13.65 4.92
C ILE A 44 -12.67 -13.47 3.47
N ILE A 45 -13.58 -12.94 2.64
CA ILE A 45 -13.25 -12.58 1.25
C ILE A 45 -12.34 -11.36 1.26
N ALA A 46 -11.26 -11.39 0.48
CA ALA A 46 -10.28 -10.32 0.47
C ALA A 46 -10.87 -8.95 0.10
N SER A 47 -11.86 -8.91 -0.79
CA SER A 47 -12.57 -7.68 -1.18
C SER A 47 -13.46 -7.09 -0.08
N GLN A 48 -13.84 -7.89 0.92
CA GLN A 48 -14.63 -7.46 2.08
C GLN A 48 -13.74 -7.11 3.29
N ALA A 49 -12.46 -7.48 3.25
CA ALA A 49 -11.54 -7.25 4.34
C ALA A 49 -10.94 -5.83 4.29
N THR A 50 -10.82 -5.20 5.46
CA THR A 50 -10.09 -3.93 5.62
C THR A 50 -8.79 -4.16 6.39
N GLN A 51 -7.72 -3.49 5.99
CA GLN A 51 -6.44 -3.60 6.69
C GLN A 51 -6.43 -2.74 7.97
N ALA A 52 -5.98 -3.34 9.06
CA ALA A 52 -5.66 -2.65 10.31
C ALA A 52 -4.28 -3.12 10.82
N TYR A 53 -3.66 -2.33 11.69
CA TYR A 53 -2.48 -2.76 12.43
C TYR A 53 -2.74 -2.65 13.93
N TYR A 54 -2.03 -3.49 14.68
CA TYR A 54 -2.11 -3.58 16.13
C TYR A 54 -0.86 -2.99 16.75
N ALA A 55 -1.02 -2.15 17.77
CA ALA A 55 0.10 -1.56 18.49
C ALA A 55 -0.04 -1.78 19.99
N ASN A 56 1.10 -1.91 20.67
CA ASN A 56 1.13 -1.83 22.12
C ASN A 56 0.85 -0.40 22.57
N TYR A 57 0.37 -0.25 23.80
CA TYR A 57 0.33 1.07 24.42
C TYR A 57 1.74 1.65 24.53
N PRO A 58 1.95 2.92 24.16
CA PRO A 58 3.26 3.56 24.17
C PRO A 58 3.85 3.69 25.58
N SER A 59 3.00 3.72 26.61
CA SER A 59 3.38 3.76 28.02
C SER A 59 3.03 2.44 28.71
N ARG A 60 3.86 2.04 29.69
CA ARG A 60 3.62 0.85 30.53
C ARG A 60 2.49 1.08 31.55
N ILE A 61 1.32 1.48 31.07
CA ILE A 61 0.14 1.68 31.90
C ILE A 61 -0.30 0.32 32.47
N ARG A 62 -0.45 0.25 33.80
CA ARG A 62 -0.99 -0.94 34.47
C ARG A 62 -2.37 -1.27 33.90
N GLY A 63 -2.60 -2.55 33.61
CA GLY A 63 -3.86 -3.02 33.03
C GLY A 63 -4.02 -2.82 31.52
N LYS A 64 -3.03 -2.25 30.82
CA LYS A 64 -3.04 -2.12 29.35
C LYS A 64 -2.10 -3.07 28.60
N GLN A 65 -1.29 -3.85 29.32
CA GLN A 65 -0.32 -4.77 28.72
C GLN A 65 -0.97 -5.88 27.88
N ASP A 66 -2.18 -6.30 28.26
CA ASP A 66 -2.93 -7.35 27.56
C ASP A 66 -3.78 -6.82 26.40
N TRP A 67 -3.79 -5.50 26.18
CA TRP A 67 -4.63 -4.85 25.19
C TRP A 67 -3.78 -4.25 24.06
N LEU A 68 -4.18 -4.52 22.83
CA LEU A 68 -3.59 -3.96 21.62
C LEU A 68 -4.53 -2.88 21.09
N VAL A 69 -3.98 -1.73 20.74
CA VAL A 69 -4.71 -0.66 20.05
C VAL A 69 -4.86 -1.05 18.58
N VAL A 70 -6.08 -0.96 18.06
CA VAL A 70 -6.39 -1.20 16.65
C VAL A 70 -6.36 0.12 15.91
N MET A 71 -5.52 0.21 14.88
CA MET A 71 -5.40 1.39 14.04
C MET A 71 -5.84 1.03 12.63
N LYS A 72 -6.96 1.62 12.21
CA LYS A 72 -7.50 1.45 10.86
C LYS A 72 -6.54 2.09 9.87
N LYS A 73 -6.12 1.34 8.86
CA LYS A 73 -5.28 1.89 7.79
C LYS A 73 -6.20 2.57 6.78
N LYS A 74 -5.89 3.83 6.43
CA LYS A 74 -6.51 4.43 5.23
C LYS A 74 -6.06 3.60 4.02
N PRO A 75 -6.96 3.26 3.08
CA PRO A 75 -6.55 2.63 1.84
C PRO A 75 -5.45 3.50 1.22
N ARG A 76 -4.28 2.92 0.97
CA ARG A 76 -3.29 3.59 0.12
C ARG A 76 -3.87 3.51 -1.28
N GLY A 77 -3.97 4.64 -1.97
CA GLY A 77 -4.46 4.67 -3.35
C GLY A 77 -3.82 3.51 -4.11
N VAL A 78 -4.65 2.68 -4.73
CA VAL A 78 -4.16 1.67 -5.65
C VAL A 78 -3.46 2.45 -6.74
N ILE A 79 -2.14 2.30 -6.86
CA ILE A 79 -1.49 2.65 -8.12
C ILE A 79 -2.08 1.64 -9.09
N GLU A 80 -2.99 2.08 -9.95
CA GLU A 80 -3.37 1.32 -11.12
C GLU A 80 -2.06 0.94 -11.80
N LYS A 81 -1.72 -0.35 -11.78
CA LYS A 81 -0.73 -0.86 -12.71
C LYS A 81 -1.43 -0.85 -14.05
N THR A 82 -1.48 0.31 -14.69
CA THR A 82 -1.57 0.35 -16.14
C THR A 82 -0.39 -0.49 -16.59
N SER A 83 -0.66 -1.61 -17.26
CA SER A 83 0.36 -2.35 -17.97
C SER A 83 0.81 -1.51 -19.16
N THR A 84 1.40 -0.36 -18.90
CA THR A 84 2.19 0.38 -19.87
C THR A 84 3.61 0.10 -19.45
N ILE A 85 4.22 -0.89 -20.11
CA ILE A 85 5.67 -1.03 -20.12
C ILE A 85 6.22 0.38 -20.34
N PRO A 86 7.06 0.94 -19.44
CA PRO A 86 7.69 2.21 -19.73
C PRO A 86 8.63 1.94 -20.91
N SER A 87 8.22 2.30 -22.13
CA SER A 87 9.18 2.55 -23.20
C SER A 87 10.15 3.56 -22.60
N ALA A 88 11.42 3.15 -22.49
CA ALA A 88 12.44 3.95 -21.84
C ALA A 88 12.47 5.32 -22.53
N HIS A 89 12.61 6.42 -21.79
CA HIS A 89 12.66 7.78 -22.34
C HIS A 89 13.66 7.95 -23.51
N GLN A 90 14.66 7.06 -23.58
CA GLN A 90 15.62 6.98 -24.68
C GLN A 90 14.96 6.64 -26.03
N GLU A 91 13.92 5.80 -26.07
CA GLU A 91 13.24 5.40 -27.32
C GLU A 91 12.43 6.55 -27.94
N GLU A 92 11.80 7.40 -27.13
CA GLU A 92 11.06 8.57 -27.62
C GLU A 92 12.01 9.63 -28.21
N PHE A 93 13.17 9.86 -27.59
CA PHE A 93 14.19 10.76 -28.12
C PHE A 93 14.78 10.25 -29.44
N MET A 94 15.14 8.96 -29.50
CA MET A 94 15.71 8.36 -30.71
C MET A 94 14.72 8.31 -31.88
N SER A 95 13.42 8.17 -31.62
CA SER A 95 12.40 8.23 -32.67
C SER A 95 12.20 9.65 -33.22
N LYS A 96 12.30 10.70 -32.38
CA LYS A 96 12.33 12.09 -32.86
C LYS A 96 13.53 12.39 -33.74
N LEU A 97 14.72 11.88 -33.40
CA LEU A 97 15.92 12.09 -34.21
C LEU A 97 15.84 11.42 -35.59
N LYS A 98 15.21 10.25 -35.69
CA LYS A 98 15.05 9.53 -36.98
C LYS A 98 14.18 10.27 -38.00
N ASN A 99 13.29 11.14 -37.52
CA ASN A 99 12.32 11.84 -38.37
C ASN A 99 12.78 13.24 -38.79
N LEU A 100 13.96 13.68 -38.36
CA LEU A 100 14.55 14.92 -38.85
C LEU A 100 15.20 14.68 -40.21
N PRO A 101 14.91 15.50 -41.24
CA PRO A 101 15.65 15.43 -42.49
C PRO A 101 17.12 15.74 -42.20
N ILE A 102 18.02 14.84 -42.58
CA ILE A 102 19.46 15.08 -42.50
C ILE A 102 19.76 16.17 -43.52
N ASN A 103 19.97 17.41 -43.06
CA ASN A 103 20.47 18.47 -43.93
C ASN A 103 21.98 18.24 -44.11
N VAL A 104 22.39 17.81 -45.31
CA VAL A 104 23.79 17.51 -45.65
C VAL A 104 24.56 18.77 -46.09
N ASP A 105 23.93 19.96 -46.03
CA ASP A 105 24.50 21.18 -46.64
C ASP A 105 25.21 22.14 -45.66
N ASP A 106 25.33 21.81 -44.38
CA ASP A 106 26.20 22.58 -43.48
C ASP A 106 27.66 22.11 -43.63
N GLN A 107 28.28 22.54 -44.72
CA GLN A 107 29.74 22.47 -44.90
C GLN A 107 30.41 23.22 -43.75
N ILE A 108 31.21 22.51 -42.96
CA ILE A 108 32.09 23.10 -41.95
C ILE A 108 33.12 23.96 -42.70
N ILE A 109 32.88 25.27 -42.77
CA ILE A 109 33.89 26.25 -43.19
C ILE A 109 34.88 26.38 -42.02
N ILE A 110 36.07 25.79 -42.20
CA ILE A 110 37.20 25.99 -41.30
C ILE A 110 37.75 27.38 -41.62
N ASN A 111 37.51 28.37 -40.76
CA ASN A 111 38.25 29.62 -40.84
C ASN A 111 39.66 29.39 -40.27
N GLU A 112 40.61 29.08 -41.14
CA GLU A 112 42.04 29.30 -40.91
C GLU A 112 42.27 30.82 -40.88
N SER A 113 42.06 31.47 -39.72
CA SER A 113 42.65 32.79 -39.42
C SER A 113 42.80 33.13 -37.92
N GLU A 114 42.89 32.09 -37.08
CA GLU A 114 44.06 31.97 -36.19
C GLU A 114 45.26 31.33 -36.95
N LEU A 115 45.38 31.66 -38.24
CA LEU A 115 46.50 32.44 -38.80
C LEU A 115 46.07 33.51 -39.83
#